data_AF-A0A950ARG8-F1
#
_entry.id   AF-A0A950ARG8-F1
#
_cell.length_a   1.000
_cell.length_b   1.000
_cell.length_c   1.000
_cell.angle_alpha   90.00
_cell.angle_beta   90.00
_cell.angle_gamma   90.00
#
_symmetry.space_group_name_H-M   'P 1'
#
loop_
_entity.id
_entity.type
_entity.pdbx_description
1 polymer ?
#
loop_
_entity_poly.entity_id
_entity_poly.type
_entity_poly.pdbx_seq_one_letter_code
_entity_poly.pdbx_strand_id
1 'polypeptide(L)'
;MARHFHALLERRGERLACLQFRKLIKWYTHSIRPPKALSHRLINLASARLFDVTVAEVRAAGPTSPLPGHFEPKVPVPTGPIDKW
;
A
#
# COMPACT_ATOMS: atom_id res chain seq x y z
N MET A 1 2.95 -4.68 -3.97
CA MET A 1 2.80 -3.63 -5.00
C MET A 1 3.79 -3.81 -6.16
N ALA A 2 5.11 -3.70 -5.94
CA ALA A 2 6.14 -3.80 -7.00
C ALA A 2 6.04 -5.06 -7.88
N ARG A 3 6.00 -6.26 -7.28
CA ARG A 3 5.85 -7.52 -8.02
C ARG A 3 4.66 -7.55 -8.99
N HIS A 4 3.54 -6.92 -8.61
CA HIS A 4 2.35 -6.86 -9.46
C HIS A 4 2.59 -5.94 -10.66
N PHE A 5 3.12 -4.74 -10.44
CA PHE A 5 3.43 -3.81 -11.53
C PHE A 5 4.43 -4.42 -12.54
N HIS A 6 5.52 -5.02 -12.06
CA HIS A 6 6.51 -5.64 -12.97
C HIS A 6 5.95 -6.85 -13.73
N ALA A 7 5.07 -7.66 -13.10
CA ALA A 7 4.38 -8.72 -13.84
C ALA A 7 3.45 -8.18 -14.94
N LEU A 8 2.83 -7.01 -14.75
CA LEU A 8 2.06 -6.35 -15.81
C LEU A 8 2.99 -5.81 -16.91
N LEU A 9 4.14 -5.22 -16.51
CA LEU A 9 5.14 -4.69 -17.42
C LEU A 9 5.69 -5.78 -18.35
N GLU A 10 6.09 -6.92 -17.79
CA GLU A 10 6.61 -8.07 -18.55
C GLU A 10 5.57 -8.63 -19.53
N ARG A 11 4.30 -8.72 -19.11
CA ARG A 11 3.26 -9.38 -19.90
C ARG A 11 2.61 -8.50 -20.96
N ARG A 12 2.59 -7.18 -20.75
CA ARG A 12 1.76 -6.25 -21.54
C ARG A 12 2.49 -5.00 -22.02
N GLY A 13 3.74 -4.81 -21.61
CA GLY A 13 4.50 -3.60 -21.89
C GLY A 13 4.08 -2.40 -21.04
N GLU A 14 4.89 -1.35 -21.10
CA GLU A 14 4.84 -0.24 -20.15
C GLU A 14 3.53 0.54 -20.18
N ARG A 15 3.04 0.87 -21.38
CA ARG A 15 1.82 1.68 -21.54
C ARG A 15 0.61 1.03 -20.89
N LEU A 16 0.40 -0.26 -21.17
CA LEU A 16 -0.73 -1.01 -20.63
C LEU A 16 -0.55 -1.30 -19.14
N ALA A 17 0.68 -1.61 -18.70
CA ALA A 17 0.98 -1.80 -17.28
C ALA A 17 0.63 -0.56 -16.47
N CYS A 18 1.05 0.63 -16.91
CA CYS A 18 0.72 1.89 -16.24
C CYS A 18 -0.80 2.11 -16.18
N LEU A 19 -1.51 2.02 -17.30
CA LEU A 19 -2.96 2.26 -17.35
C LEU A 19 -3.76 1.29 -16.47
N GLN A 20 -3.40 0.00 -16.48
CA GLN A 20 -4.07 -1.00 -15.66
C GLN A 20 -3.74 -0.82 -14.18
N PHE A 21 -2.47 -0.54 -13.86
CA PHE A 21 -2.04 -0.40 -12.48
C PHE A 21 -2.67 0.81 -11.78
N ARG A 22 -2.86 1.92 -12.50
CA ARG A 22 -3.58 3.10 -11.98
C ARG A 22 -4.98 2.76 -11.44
N LYS A 23 -5.67 1.77 -12.02
CA LYS A 23 -7.01 1.32 -11.55
C LYS A 23 -6.96 0.65 -10.18
N LEU A 24 -5.82 0.05 -9.84
CA LEU A 24 -5.62 -0.69 -8.59
C LEU A 24 -4.92 0.15 -7.52
N ILE A 25 -4.38 1.31 -7.90
CA ILE A 25 -3.53 2.12 -7.02
C ILE A 25 -4.22 2.50 -5.71
N LYS A 26 -5.52 2.79 -5.78
CA LYS A 26 -6.35 3.20 -4.63
C LYS A 26 -6.33 2.14 -3.52
N TRP A 27 -6.32 0.86 -3.88
CA TRP A 27 -6.24 -0.25 -2.93
C TRP A 27 -4.90 -0.26 -2.20
N TYR A 28 -3.79 -0.13 -2.95
CA TYR A 28 -2.47 -0.10 -2.34
C TYR A 28 -2.26 1.14 -1.47
N THR A 29 -2.67 2.33 -1.93
CA THR A 29 -2.51 3.57 -1.15
C THR A 29 -3.38 3.56 0.11
N HIS A 30 -4.54 2.89 0.09
CA HIS A 30 -5.37 2.73 1.28
C HIS A 30 -4.66 1.88 2.36
N SER A 31 -3.99 0.80 1.97
CA SER A 31 -3.26 -0.06 2.91
C SER A 31 -1.91 0.51 3.34
N ILE A 32 -1.14 1.06 2.41
CA ILE A 32 0.23 1.56 2.67
C ILE A 32 0.21 2.96 3.32
N ARG A 33 -0.80 3.78 3.01
CA ARG A 33 -0.96 5.17 3.48
C ARG A 33 0.28 6.05 3.23
N PRO A 34 0.86 6.06 2.01
CA PRO A 34 2.03 6.89 1.75
C PRO A 34 1.66 8.37 1.73
N PRO A 35 2.65 9.28 1.86
CA PRO A 35 2.43 10.71 1.72
C PRO A 35 1.62 11.07 0.47
N LYS A 36 0.73 12.08 0.60
CA LYS A 36 -0.23 12.46 -0.45
C LYS A 36 0.46 12.75 -1.80
N ALA A 37 1.61 13.42 -1.78
CA ALA A 37 2.37 13.71 -2.99
C ALA A 37 2.79 12.43 -3.73
N LEU A 38 3.27 11.42 -3.00
CA LEU A 38 3.68 10.13 -3.59
C LEU A 38 2.47 9.32 -4.08
N SER A 39 1.35 9.38 -3.36
CA SER A 39 0.08 8.79 -3.82
C SER A 39 -0.36 9.39 -5.16
N HIS A 40 -0.30 10.71 -5.31
CA HIS A 40 -0.69 11.39 -6.55
C HIS A 40 0.24 11.05 -7.73
N ARG A 41 1.55 10.86 -7.48
CA ARG A 41 2.50 10.37 -8.50
C ARG A 41 2.10 8.99 -9.00
N LEU A 42 1.73 8.08 -8.09
CA LEU A 42 1.26 6.73 -8.44
C LEU A 42 -0.10 6.73 -9.18
N ILE A 43 -1.01 7.65 -8.83
CA ILE A 43 -2.31 7.81 -9.54
C ILE A 43 -2.09 8.26 -10.99
N ASN A 44 -1.09 9.11 -11.23
CA ASN A 44 -0.75 9.64 -12.56
C ASN A 44 0.44 8.91 -13.21
N LEU A 45 0.68 7.65 -12.84
CA LEU A 45 1.90 6.92 -13.19
C LEU A 45 2.12 6.80 -14.71
N ALA A 46 3.18 7.39 -15.25
CA ALA A 46 3.43 7.46 -16.69
C ALA A 46 4.47 6.46 -17.24
N SER A 47 5.32 5.88 -16.39
CA SER A 47 6.38 4.97 -16.81
C SER A 47 6.83 4.04 -15.67
N ALA A 48 7.53 2.96 -16.01
CA ALA A 48 8.12 2.04 -15.07
C ALA A 48 9.22 2.71 -14.22
N ARG A 49 10.05 3.56 -14.82
CA ARG A 49 11.06 4.32 -14.08
C ARG A 49 10.44 5.19 -12.99
N LEU A 50 9.36 5.91 -13.32
CA LEU A 50 8.66 6.75 -12.35
C LEU A 50 8.03 5.89 -11.25
N PHE A 51 7.54 4.69 -11.58
CA PHE A 51 7.04 3.74 -10.60
C PHE A 51 8.13 3.38 -9.60
N ASP A 52 9.28 2.90 -10.09
CA ASP A 52 10.36 2.41 -9.23
C ASP A 52 10.88 3.48 -8.28
N VAL A 53 11.11 4.70 -8.81
CA VAL A 53 11.52 5.86 -8.01
C VAL A 53 10.47 6.19 -6.95
N THR A 54 9.20 6.29 -7.35
CA THR A 54 8.12 6.63 -6.41
C THR A 54 7.96 5.56 -5.33
N VAL A 55 8.11 4.28 -5.68
CA VAL A 55 8.02 3.18 -4.69
C VAL A 55 9.20 3.19 -3.73
N ALA A 56 10.41 3.51 -4.20
CA ALA A 56 11.57 3.68 -3.32
C ALA A 56 11.33 4.82 -2.32
N GLU A 57 10.84 5.98 -2.79
CA GLU A 57 10.48 7.12 -1.92
C GLU A 57 9.37 6.75 -0.92
N VAL A 58 8.34 5.99 -1.35
CA VAL A 58 7.27 5.52 -0.46
C VAL A 58 7.83 4.64 0.65
N ARG A 59 8.76 3.73 0.34
CA ARG A 59 9.40 2.87 1.33
C ARG A 59 10.24 3.67 2.32
N ALA A 60 10.97 4.67 1.83
CA ALA A 60 11.79 5.54 2.67
C ALA A 60 10.95 6.43 3.59
N ALA A 61 9.83 6.98 3.09
CA ALA A 61 8.95 7.85 3.86
C ALA A 61 8.10 7.09 4.89
N GLY A 62 7.74 5.84 4.61
CA GLY A 62 6.86 5.06 5.46
C GLY A 62 5.39 5.54 5.44
N PRO A 63 4.52 4.94 6.26
CA PRO A 63 3.11 5.31 6.35
C PRO A 63 2.94 6.66 7.07
N THR A 64 1.99 7.47 6.60
CA THR A 64 1.69 8.80 7.18
C THR A 64 0.89 8.70 8.49
N SER A 65 0.26 7.55 8.74
CA SER A 65 -0.51 7.31 9.97
C SER A 65 -0.44 5.84 10.38
N PRO A 66 -0.51 5.53 11.69
CA PRO A 66 -0.64 4.16 12.16
C PRO A 66 -1.93 3.51 11.64
N LEU A 67 -1.99 2.17 11.73
CA LEU A 67 -3.21 1.43 11.48
C LEU A 67 -4.29 1.86 12.49
N PRO A 68 -5.55 2.02 12.07
CA PRO A 68 -6.62 2.27 13.02
C PRO A 68 -6.76 1.13 14.03
N GLY A 69 -6.94 1.46 15.32
CA GLY A 69 -6.99 0.48 16.40
C GLY A 69 -8.15 -0.53 16.34
N HIS A 70 -9.16 -0.33 15.49
CA HIS A 70 -10.22 -1.32 15.27
C HIS A 70 -9.77 -2.55 14.47
N PHE A 71 -8.56 -2.52 13.88
CA PHE A 71 -7.92 -3.72 13.35
C PHE A 71 -7.12 -4.49 14.41
N GLU A 72 -7.01 -3.98 15.64
CA GLU A 72 -6.45 -4.76 16.74
C GLU A 72 -7.46 -5.85 17.13
N PRO A 73 -7.06 -7.13 17.10
CA PRO A 73 -7.92 -8.20 17.55
C PRO A 73 -8.20 -7.99 19.04
N LYS A 74 -9.47 -7.68 19.35
CA LYS A 74 -9.94 -7.67 20.73
C LYS A 74 -10.05 -9.11 21.19
N VAL A 75 -9.04 -9.60 21.90
CA VAL A 75 -9.14 -10.85 22.63
C VAL A 75 -10.05 -10.59 23.83
N PRO A 76 -11.25 -11.21 23.91
CA PRO A 76 -12.10 -11.06 25.08
C PRO A 76 -11.39 -11.72 26.26
N VAL A 77 -10.93 -10.90 27.20
CA VAL A 77 -10.43 -11.36 28.50
C VAL A 77 -11.59 -11.39 29.49
N PRO A 78 -11.69 -12.43 30.34
CA PRO A 78 -12.70 -12.48 31.39
C PRO A 78 -12.61 -11.25 32.30
N THR A 79 -13.73 -10.57 32.51
CA THR A 79 -13.83 -9.46 33.47
C THR A 79 -14.07 -10.05 34.86
N GLY A 80 -13.03 -10.11 35.70
CA GLY A 80 -13.13 -10.57 37.08
C GLY A 80 -11.78 -11.00 37.66
N PRO A 81 -11.66 -11.12 39.00
CA PRO A 81 -10.47 -11.71 39.61
C PRO A 81 -10.28 -13.12 39.07
N ILE A 82 -9.06 -13.45 38.62
CA ILE A 82 -8.68 -14.84 38.32
C ILE A 82 -8.53 -15.53 39.67
N ASP A 83 -9.63 -16.09 40.18
CA ASP A 83 -9.68 -16.65 41.53
C ASP A 83 -8.88 -17.96 41.65
N LYS A 84 -8.50 -18.60 40.53
CA LYS A 84 -7.65 -19.80 40.49
C LYS A 84 -6.81 -19.86 39.21
N TRP A 85 -5.53 -20.19 39.38
CA TRP A 85 -4.59 -20.60 38.33
C TRP A 85 -4.61 -22.12 38.21
#